data_AF-A0A368X446-F1
#
_entry.id   AF-A0A368X446-F1
#
_cell.length_a   1.000
_cell.length_b   1.000
_cell.length_c   1.000
_cell.angle_alpha   90.00
_cell.angle_beta   90.00
_cell.angle_gamma   90.00
#
_symmetry.space_group_name_H-M   'P 1'
#
loop_
_entity.id
_entity.type
_entity.pdbx_description
1 polymer ?
#
loop_
_entity_poly.entity_id
_entity_poly.type
_entity_poly.pdbx_seq_one_letter_code
_entity_poly.pdbx_strand_id
1 'polypeptide(L)'
;MEKRYNLGSFYLILLCLGLTTYSLYSNLTHKWLIAPPNYILIVVSLLAFILGRIGFKDKRNWRTKTRSWLTVVLSFVLTVALFLAILLSTLASSFGANEHIKTVQSPDGNYAIDFYRYDAGAAGSFGIRGELNGPLWFKKRIYYRDTEEQVEVEWKNKNIVSINNHTLNLKEGETYGY
;
A
#
# COMPACT_ATOMS: atom_id res chain seq x y z
N MET A 1 19.65 27.01 11.12
CA MET A 1 18.59 26.02 10.78
C MET A 1 18.81 25.35 9.43
N GLU A 2 19.31 26.04 8.40
CA GLU A 2 19.51 25.47 7.04
C GLU A 2 20.31 24.14 7.00
N LYS A 3 21.29 23.98 7.89
CA LYS A 3 22.17 22.81 7.99
C LYS A 3 21.45 21.47 8.25
N ARG A 4 20.28 21.47 8.91
CA ARG A 4 19.56 20.24 9.28
C ARG A 4 18.57 19.78 8.21
N TYR A 5 18.17 20.65 7.28
CA TYR A 5 17.17 20.30 6.27
C TYR A 5 17.70 19.30 5.24
N ASN A 6 18.96 19.44 4.78
CA ASN A 6 19.57 18.48 3.84
C ASN A 6 19.68 17.06 4.44
N LEU A 7 20.00 16.96 5.74
CA LEU A 7 20.04 15.68 6.46
C LEU A 7 18.65 15.08 6.64
N GLY A 8 17.71 15.89 7.14
CA GLY A 8 16.33 15.45 7.34
C GLY A 8 15.67 15.01 6.03
N SER A 9 15.79 15.81 4.97
CA SER A 9 15.19 15.50 3.66
C SER A 9 15.76 14.22 3.05
N PHE A 10 17.06 13.98 3.22
CA PHE A 10 17.72 12.77 2.73
C PHE A 10 17.23 11.52 3.45
N TYR A 11 17.13 11.54 4.78
CA TYR A 11 16.57 10.39 5.52
C TYR A 11 15.09 10.19 5.24
N LEU A 12 14.35 11.28 5.07
CA LEU A 12 12.93 11.24 4.77
C LEU A 12 12.65 10.61 3.40
N ILE A 13 13.43 10.93 2.36
CA ILE A 13 13.27 10.26 1.06
C ILE A 13 13.69 8.79 1.11
N LEU A 14 14.73 8.43 1.87
CA LEU A 14 15.14 7.03 2.05
C LEU A 14 14.06 6.22 2.78
N LEU A 15 13.41 6.81 3.79
CA LEU A 15 12.27 6.20 4.47
C LEU A 15 11.11 5.95 3.50
N CYS A 16 10.73 6.95 2.69
CA CYS A 16 9.68 6.80 1.69
C CYS A 16 10.01 5.70 0.69
N LEU A 17 11.24 5.66 0.19
CA LEU A 17 11.70 4.60 -0.70
C LEU A 17 11.59 3.23 -0.03
N GLY A 18 12.09 3.08 1.21
CA GLY A 18 11.98 1.84 1.97
C GLY A 18 10.53 1.39 2.19
N LEU A 19 9.62 2.31 2.50
CA LEU A 19 8.19 2.00 2.63
C LEU A 19 7.57 1.57 1.31
N THR A 20 7.88 2.27 0.21
CA THR A 20 7.33 1.94 -1.12
C THR A 20 7.85 0.59 -1.64
N THR A 21 9.15 0.31 -1.46
CA THR A 21 9.73 -0.97 -1.88
C THR A 21 9.25 -2.12 -1.01
N TYR A 22 9.11 -1.91 0.30
CA TYR A 22 8.50 -2.90 1.19
C TYR A 22 7.04 -3.17 0.81
N SER A 23 6.26 -2.13 0.51
CA SER A 23 4.88 -2.27 0.08
C SER A 23 4.77 -3.11 -1.19
N LEU A 24 5.61 -2.82 -2.19
CA LEU A 24 5.67 -3.61 -3.43
C LEU A 24 6.08 -5.06 -3.17
N TYR A 25 7.16 -5.27 -2.40
CA TYR A 25 7.63 -6.60 -2.04
C TYR A 25 6.57 -7.42 -1.29
N SER A 26 5.87 -6.79 -0.34
CA SER A 26 4.83 -7.45 0.43
C SER A 26 3.62 -7.81 -0.41
N ASN A 27 3.27 -6.98 -1.39
CA ASN A 27 2.19 -7.26 -2.32
C ASN A 27 2.48 -8.53 -3.15
N LEU A 28 3.72 -8.68 -3.63
CA LEU A 28 4.18 -9.83 -4.41
C LEU A 28 4.34 -11.12 -3.59
N THR A 29 4.61 -11.01 -2.28
CA THR A 29 4.86 -12.15 -1.40
C THR A 29 3.70 -12.49 -0.46
N HIS A 30 2.55 -11.84 -0.65
CA HIS A 30 1.34 -12.02 0.16
C HIS A 30 1.55 -11.82 1.68
N LYS A 31 2.56 -11.03 2.06
CA LYS A 31 2.83 -10.65 3.45
C LYS A 31 1.99 -9.44 3.86
N TRP A 32 2.11 -9.05 5.12
CA TRP A 32 1.52 -7.82 5.65
C TRP A 32 1.96 -6.59 4.87
N LEU A 33 1.03 -6.05 4.10
CA LEU A 33 1.21 -4.87 3.29
C LEU A 33 1.14 -3.62 4.18
N ILE A 34 2.21 -2.84 4.19
CA ILE A 34 2.17 -1.46 4.66
C ILE A 34 1.74 -0.61 3.47
N ALA A 35 0.50 -0.16 3.46
CA ALA A 35 -0.10 0.64 2.39
C ALA A 35 -0.54 2.00 2.94
N PRO A 36 0.40 2.89 3.33
CA PRO A 36 0.05 4.28 3.54
C PRO A 36 -0.63 4.78 2.26
N PRO A 37 -1.72 5.54 2.37
CA PRO A 37 -2.38 6.08 1.20
C PRO A 37 -1.38 6.81 0.30
N ASN A 38 -1.39 6.51 -1.00
CA ASN A 38 -0.40 7.02 -1.95
C ASN A 38 -0.26 8.55 -1.92
N TYR A 39 -1.34 9.29 -1.62
CA TYR A 39 -1.31 10.74 -1.47
C TYR A 39 -0.42 11.21 -0.31
N ILE A 40 -0.35 10.47 0.80
CA ILE A 40 0.53 10.81 1.94
C ILE A 40 1.98 10.72 1.48
N LEU A 41 2.34 9.64 0.77
CA LEU A 41 3.70 9.46 0.25
C LEU A 41 4.07 10.56 -0.76
N ILE A 42 3.14 11.00 -1.60
CA ILE A 42 3.34 12.14 -2.53
C ILE A 42 3.59 13.44 -1.76
N VAL A 43 2.79 13.74 -0.73
CA VAL A 43 2.99 14.96 0.08
C VAL A 43 4.37 14.95 0.73
N VAL A 44 4.77 13.80 1.30
CA VAL A 44 6.07 13.64 1.94
C VAL A 44 7.22 13.72 0.92
N SER A 45 7.08 13.15 -0.27
CA SER A 45 8.09 13.24 -1.33
C SER A 45 8.24 14.67 -1.87
N LEU A 46 7.13 15.41 -2.02
CA LEU A 46 7.16 16.83 -2.40
C LEU A 46 7.84 17.69 -1.34
N LEU A 47 7.58 17.45 -0.06
CA LEU A 47 8.29 18.10 1.04
C LEU A 47 9.80 17.79 0.98
N ALA A 48 10.17 16.53 0.74
CA ALA A 48 11.56 16.12 0.56
C ALA A 48 12.23 16.85 -0.61
N PHE A 49 11.51 17.02 -1.72
CA PHE A 49 11.97 17.72 -2.91
C PHE A 49 12.26 19.20 -2.61
N ILE A 50 11.31 19.90 -1.98
CA ILE A 50 11.46 21.32 -1.60
C ILE A 50 12.66 21.50 -0.66
N LEU A 51 12.75 20.68 0.39
CA LEU A 51 13.86 20.74 1.34
C LEU A 51 15.21 20.37 0.69
N GLY A 52 15.22 19.39 -0.22
CA GLY A 52 16.38 19.01 -0.99
C GLY A 52 16.91 20.16 -1.86
N ARG A 53 16.00 20.93 -2.48
CA ARG A 53 16.35 22.14 -3.24
C ARG A 53 16.95 23.23 -2.36
N ILE A 54 16.36 23.48 -1.18
CA ILE A 54 16.91 24.43 -0.20
C ILE A 54 18.30 23.99 0.25
N GLY A 55 18.52 22.68 0.41
CA GLY A 55 19.80 22.11 0.80
C GLY A 55 20.97 22.40 -0.15
N PHE A 56 20.73 22.78 -1.41
CA PHE A 56 21.80 23.19 -2.33
C PHE A 56 22.46 24.52 -1.96
N LYS A 57 21.83 25.33 -1.09
CA LYS A 57 22.45 26.55 -0.56
C LYS A 57 23.65 26.24 0.35
N ASP A 58 23.76 25.01 0.87
CA ASP A 58 24.87 24.59 1.70
C ASP A 58 26.12 24.25 0.87
N LYS A 59 27.15 25.11 0.95
CA LYS A 59 28.42 24.98 0.23
C LYS A 59 29.54 24.29 1.03
N ARG A 60 29.25 23.69 2.19
CA ARG A 60 30.31 23.19 3.09
C ARG A 60 31.21 22.10 2.51
N ASN A 61 30.63 21.09 1.86
CA ASN A 61 31.38 19.91 1.41
C ASN A 61 30.73 19.32 0.16
N TRP A 62 31.52 18.65 -0.67
CA TRP A 62 31.01 17.96 -1.87
C TRP A 62 29.95 16.90 -1.48
N ARG A 63 30.12 16.25 -0.32
CA ARG A 63 29.18 15.24 0.22
C ARG A 63 27.79 15.81 0.55
N THR A 64 27.67 17.07 0.95
CA THR A 64 26.34 17.68 1.20
C THR A 64 25.64 18.00 -0.10
N LYS A 65 26.40 18.44 -1.11
CA LYS A 65 25.89 18.71 -2.46
C LYS A 65 25.40 17.44 -3.15
N THR A 66 26.13 16.33 -3.06
CA THR A 66 25.67 15.04 -3.61
C THR A 66 24.40 14.53 -2.93
N ARG A 67 24.31 14.65 -1.61
CA ARG A 67 23.09 14.26 -0.87
C ARG A 67 21.88 15.08 -1.25
N SER A 68 22.03 16.40 -1.43
CA SER A 68 20.95 17.26 -1.96
C SER A 68 20.53 16.86 -3.36
N TRP A 69 21.51 16.59 -4.23
CA TRP A 69 21.24 16.15 -5.60
C TRP A 69 20.50 14.82 -5.66
N LEU A 70 20.97 13.81 -4.92
CA LEU A 70 20.27 12.53 -4.80
C LEU A 70 18.86 12.70 -4.24
N THR A 71 18.69 13.52 -3.20
CA THR A 71 17.36 13.78 -2.63
C THR A 71 16.41 14.35 -3.67
N VAL A 72 16.83 15.36 -4.43
CA VAL A 72 15.99 16.02 -5.43
C VAL A 72 15.65 15.07 -6.58
N VAL A 73 16.62 14.30 -7.09
CA VAL A 73 16.38 13.32 -8.16
C VAL A 73 15.43 12.21 -7.69
N LEU A 74 15.72 11.59 -6.54
CA LEU A 74 14.91 10.49 -6.01
C LEU A 74 13.49 10.93 -5.66
N SER A 75 13.33 12.09 -5.02
CA SER A 75 12.01 12.62 -4.67
C SER A 75 11.20 13.00 -5.91
N PHE A 76 11.82 13.55 -6.95
CA PHE A 76 11.15 13.84 -8.21
C PHE A 76 10.66 12.55 -8.90
N VAL A 77 11.55 11.57 -9.07
CA VAL A 77 11.22 10.28 -9.69
C VAL A 77 10.12 9.57 -8.90
N LEU A 78 10.24 9.52 -7.56
CA LEU A 78 9.25 8.87 -6.71
C LEU A 78 7.88 9.56 -6.80
N THR A 79 7.85 10.89 -6.82
CA THR A 79 6.59 11.65 -6.95
C THR A 79 5.91 11.36 -8.27
N VAL A 80 6.66 11.37 -9.39
CA VAL A 80 6.12 11.05 -10.72
C VAL A 80 5.62 9.61 -10.77
N ALA A 81 6.39 8.66 -10.24
CA ALA A 81 5.99 7.25 -10.21
C ALA A 81 4.70 7.02 -9.40
N LEU A 82 4.60 7.62 -8.20
CA LEU A 82 3.40 7.51 -7.36
C LEU A 82 2.19 8.19 -8.01
N PHE A 83 2.39 9.36 -8.63
CA PHE A 83 1.32 10.06 -9.34
C PHE A 83 0.79 9.23 -10.52
N LEU A 84 1.68 8.67 -11.34
CA LEU A 84 1.31 7.75 -12.42
C LEU A 84 0.58 6.51 -11.89
N ALA A 85 1.05 5.94 -10.76
CA ALA A 85 0.40 4.79 -10.15
C ALA A 85 -1.04 5.09 -9.69
N ILE A 86 -1.28 6.28 -9.11
CA ILE A 86 -2.64 6.73 -8.75
C ILE A 86 -3.48 6.89 -10.02
N LEU A 87 -2.99 7.61 -11.02
CA LEU A 87 -3.73 7.83 -12.27
C LEU A 87 -4.14 6.51 -12.93
N LEU A 88 -3.18 5.59 -13.08
CA LEU A 88 -3.44 4.29 -13.68
C LEU A 88 -4.44 3.47 -12.85
N SER A 89 -4.31 3.50 -11.52
CA SER A 89 -5.23 2.79 -10.62
C SER A 89 -6.64 3.36 -10.70
N THR A 90 -6.79 4.70 -10.72
CA THR A 90 -8.10 5.35 -10.86
C THR A 90 -8.75 5.08 -12.21
N LEU A 91 -7.94 5.05 -13.28
CA LEU A 91 -8.42 4.70 -14.61
C LEU A 91 -8.87 3.23 -14.66
N ALA A 92 -8.07 2.31 -14.12
CA ALA A 92 -8.44 0.90 -14.04
C ALA A 92 -9.73 0.68 -13.22
N SER A 93 -9.87 1.34 -12.07
CA SER A 93 -11.09 1.29 -11.27
C SER A 93 -12.31 1.83 -12.00
N SER A 94 -12.17 2.84 -12.88
CA SER A 94 -13.28 3.33 -13.70
C SER A 94 -13.81 2.30 -14.71
N PHE A 95 -13.00 1.29 -15.03
CA PHE A 95 -13.38 0.13 -15.85
C PHE A 95 -13.78 -1.10 -15.01
N GLY A 96 -13.97 -0.94 -13.69
CA GLY A 96 -14.40 -2.04 -12.81
C GLY A 96 -13.27 -2.98 -12.38
N ALA A 97 -12.00 -2.62 -12.58
CA ALA A 97 -10.89 -3.53 -12.31
C ALA A 97 -10.71 -3.94 -10.84
N ASN A 98 -11.22 -3.11 -9.91
CA ASN A 98 -11.19 -3.40 -8.49
C ASN A 98 -12.34 -2.65 -7.78
N GLU A 99 -13.38 -3.37 -7.43
CA GLU A 99 -14.63 -2.86 -6.84
C GLU A 99 -14.74 -3.33 -5.40
N HIS A 100 -14.97 -2.40 -4.46
CA HIS A 100 -15.28 -2.78 -3.08
C HIS A 100 -16.70 -3.34 -3.02
N ILE A 101 -16.83 -4.55 -2.45
CA ILE A 101 -18.12 -5.23 -2.32
C ILE A 101 -18.74 -4.90 -0.96
N LYS A 102 -18.01 -5.21 0.12
CA LYS A 102 -18.48 -5.01 1.50
C LYS A 102 -17.32 -5.09 2.49
N THR A 103 -17.56 -4.52 3.66
CA THR A 103 -16.70 -4.70 4.84
C THR A 103 -17.50 -5.46 5.89
N VAL A 104 -16.90 -6.51 6.47
CA VAL A 104 -17.49 -7.29 7.57
C VAL A 104 -16.61 -7.16 8.81
N GLN A 105 -17.24 -7.12 9.99
CA GLN A 105 -16.54 -7.06 11.27
C GLN A 105 -16.78 -8.33 12.08
N SER A 106 -15.80 -8.74 12.88
CA SER A 106 -15.98 -9.82 13.84
C SER A 106 -17.03 -9.43 14.90
N PRO A 107 -17.69 -10.41 15.55
CA PRO A 107 -18.67 -10.16 16.59
C PRO A 107 -18.20 -9.25 17.73
N ASP A 108 -16.90 -9.25 18.02
CA ASP A 108 -16.27 -8.41 19.05
C ASP A 108 -15.61 -7.13 18.49
N GLY A 109 -15.66 -6.91 17.17
CA GLY A 109 -15.11 -5.74 16.49
C GLY A 109 -13.57 -5.73 16.34
N ASN A 110 -12.88 -6.79 16.77
CA ASN A 110 -11.41 -6.85 16.73
C ASN A 110 -10.84 -7.08 15.31
N TYR A 111 -11.63 -7.67 14.42
CA TYR A 111 -11.24 -7.89 13.04
C TYR A 111 -12.22 -7.21 12.10
N ALA A 112 -11.67 -6.60 11.05
CA ALA A 112 -12.44 -6.08 9.92
C ALA A 112 -11.84 -6.61 8.62
N ILE A 113 -12.68 -7.12 7.73
CA ILE A 113 -12.27 -7.67 6.44
C ILE A 113 -12.98 -6.89 5.33
N ASP A 114 -12.21 -6.31 4.43
CA ASP A 114 -12.69 -5.68 3.21
C ASP A 114 -12.67 -6.71 2.07
N PHE A 115 -13.79 -6.87 1.38
CA PHE A 115 -13.90 -7.72 0.20
C PHE A 115 -13.94 -6.87 -1.06
N TYR A 116 -13.16 -7.27 -2.06
CA TYR A 116 -13.08 -6.64 -3.36
C TYR A 116 -13.33 -7.65 -4.47
N ARG A 117 -14.09 -7.26 -5.47
CA ARG A 117 -14.15 -7.94 -6.77
C ARG A 117 -13.04 -7.36 -7.63
N TYR A 118 -12.15 -8.21 -8.15
CA TYR A 118 -11.16 -7.79 -9.13
C TYR A 118 -11.51 -8.34 -10.51
N ASP A 119 -11.17 -7.58 -11.54
CA ASP A 119 -11.34 -7.95 -12.94
C ASP A 119 -10.15 -7.41 -13.74
N ALA A 120 -9.31 -8.30 -14.27
CA ALA A 120 -8.15 -7.91 -15.06
C ALA A 120 -8.50 -7.63 -16.55
N GLY A 121 -9.79 -7.62 -16.90
CA GLY A 121 -10.30 -7.31 -18.22
C GLY A 121 -10.26 -8.49 -19.19
N ALA A 122 -10.41 -8.20 -20.49
CA ALA A 122 -10.70 -9.20 -21.53
C ALA A 122 -9.72 -10.38 -21.64
N ALA A 123 -8.47 -10.23 -21.21
CA ALA A 123 -7.45 -11.28 -21.25
C ALA A 123 -7.01 -11.74 -19.85
N GLY A 124 -7.68 -11.27 -18.79
CA GLY A 124 -7.28 -11.48 -17.41
C GLY A 124 -8.28 -12.33 -16.63
N SER A 125 -7.89 -12.74 -15.42
CA SER A 125 -8.83 -13.38 -14.49
C SER A 125 -9.65 -12.33 -13.73
N PHE A 126 -10.81 -12.75 -13.28
CA PHE A 126 -11.64 -12.02 -12.36
C PHE A 126 -11.89 -12.88 -11.12
N GLY A 127 -12.29 -12.26 -10.02
CA GLY A 127 -12.47 -13.00 -8.78
C GLY A 127 -12.72 -12.13 -7.57
N ILE A 128 -12.60 -12.75 -6.40
CA ILE A 128 -12.77 -12.10 -5.10
C ILE A 128 -11.48 -12.13 -4.31
N ARG A 129 -11.18 -11.01 -3.67
CA ARG A 129 -10.08 -10.86 -2.72
C ARG A 129 -10.61 -10.35 -1.38
N GLY A 130 -10.20 -11.01 -0.29
CA GLY A 130 -10.44 -10.55 1.08
C GLY A 130 -9.16 -9.98 1.71
N GLU A 131 -9.24 -8.77 2.22
CA GLU A 131 -8.15 -8.08 2.92
C GLU A 131 -8.52 -7.84 4.38
N LEU A 132 -7.74 -8.42 5.29
CA LEU A 132 -7.81 -8.15 6.72
C LEU A 132 -7.18 -6.80 7.03
N ASN A 133 -7.94 -5.93 7.71
CA ASN A 133 -7.46 -4.64 8.17
C ASN A 133 -6.67 -4.80 9.47
N GLY A 134 -5.42 -4.36 9.44
CA GLY A 134 -4.54 -4.27 10.60
C GLY A 134 -4.49 -2.85 11.20
N PRO A 135 -3.67 -2.67 12.24
CA PRO A 135 -3.46 -1.34 12.81
C PRO A 135 -2.78 -0.42 11.77
N LEU A 136 -3.21 0.84 11.68
CA LEU A 136 -2.56 1.93 10.93
C LEU A 136 -1.94 1.55 9.56
N TRP A 137 -2.73 1.54 8.49
CA TRP A 137 -2.32 1.27 7.10
C TRP A 137 -1.79 -0.14 6.81
N PHE A 138 -1.75 -1.03 7.80
CA PHE A 138 -1.46 -2.43 7.57
C PHE A 138 -2.69 -3.13 7.01
N LYS A 139 -2.49 -3.89 5.94
CA LYS A 139 -3.48 -4.80 5.38
C LYS A 139 -2.84 -6.15 5.11
N LYS A 140 -3.59 -7.24 5.24
CA LYS A 140 -3.14 -8.58 4.85
C LYS A 140 -4.17 -9.22 3.96
N ARG A 141 -3.76 -9.72 2.79
CA ARG A 141 -4.62 -10.57 1.97
C ARG A 141 -4.78 -11.91 2.69
N ILE A 142 -6.02 -12.30 2.96
CA ILE A 142 -6.34 -13.56 3.64
C ILE A 142 -7.15 -14.52 2.77
N TYR A 143 -7.74 -14.00 1.70
CA TYR A 143 -8.57 -14.76 0.78
C TYR A 143 -8.36 -14.29 -0.65
N TYR A 144 -8.25 -15.22 -1.60
CA TYR A 144 -8.11 -14.92 -3.01
C TYR A 144 -8.71 -16.06 -3.87
N ARG A 145 -9.66 -15.75 -4.75
CA ARG A 145 -10.27 -16.77 -5.61
C ARG A 145 -10.57 -16.22 -6.98
N ASP A 146 -10.05 -16.91 -8.00
CA ASP A 146 -10.41 -16.68 -9.39
C ASP A 146 -11.78 -17.32 -9.70
N THR A 147 -12.49 -16.73 -10.68
CA THR A 147 -13.77 -17.21 -11.22
C THR A 147 -14.91 -17.21 -10.19
N GLU A 148 -14.83 -16.35 -9.19
CA GLU A 148 -15.85 -16.20 -8.16
C GLU A 148 -16.41 -14.77 -8.18
N GLU A 149 -17.73 -14.64 -8.27
CA GLU A 149 -18.39 -13.32 -8.40
C GLU A 149 -19.06 -12.85 -7.12
N GLN A 150 -19.41 -13.79 -6.23
CA GLN A 150 -20.16 -13.52 -5.01
C GLN A 150 -19.41 -14.02 -3.78
N VAL A 151 -19.57 -13.27 -2.68
CA VAL A 151 -18.90 -13.56 -1.42
C VAL A 151 -19.92 -13.70 -0.30
N GLU A 152 -20.07 -14.92 0.19
CA GLU A 152 -20.83 -15.27 1.38
C GLU A 152 -19.86 -15.35 2.57
N VAL A 153 -20.21 -14.63 3.64
CA VAL A 153 -19.34 -14.53 4.81
C VAL A 153 -20.15 -14.78 6.07
N GLU A 154 -19.67 -15.72 6.89
CA GLU A 154 -20.29 -16.08 8.15
C GLU A 154 -19.21 -16.18 9.23
N TRP A 155 -19.37 -15.42 10.32
CA TRP A 155 -18.51 -15.55 11.48
C TRP A 155 -18.95 -16.74 12.33
N LYS A 156 -18.09 -17.76 12.46
CA LYS A 156 -18.34 -18.92 13.32
C LYS A 156 -18.05 -18.61 14.79
N ASN A 157 -17.10 -17.71 15.04
CA ASN A 157 -16.86 -17.09 16.34
C ASN A 157 -16.04 -15.80 16.14
N LYS A 158 -15.51 -15.20 17.23
CA LYS A 158 -14.72 -13.96 17.18
C LYS A 158 -13.43 -14.01 16.34
N ASN A 159 -12.84 -15.20 16.14
CA ASN A 159 -11.57 -15.36 15.44
C ASN A 159 -11.69 -16.20 14.16
N ILE A 160 -12.79 -16.93 13.99
CA ILE A 160 -12.99 -17.88 12.90
C ILE A 160 -14.10 -17.37 11.98
N VAL A 161 -13.77 -17.22 10.70
CA VAL A 161 -14.67 -16.77 9.64
C VAL A 161 -14.76 -17.83 8.55
N SER A 162 -15.95 -18.05 8.03
CA SER A 162 -16.21 -18.85 6.82
C SER A 162 -16.44 -17.89 5.66
N ILE A 163 -15.68 -18.05 4.58
CA ILE A 163 -15.75 -17.27 3.34
C ILE A 163 -16.00 -18.26 2.19
N ASN A 164 -17.17 -18.22 1.56
CA ASN A 164 -17.58 -19.18 0.51
C ASN A 164 -17.28 -20.64 0.91
N ASN A 165 -17.77 -21.06 2.08
CA ASN A 165 -17.54 -22.38 2.69
C ASN A 165 -16.09 -22.72 3.07
N HIS A 166 -15.13 -21.80 2.92
CA HIS A 166 -13.76 -21.97 3.44
C HIS A 166 -13.61 -21.32 4.81
N THR A 167 -13.29 -22.12 5.81
CA THR A 167 -13.10 -21.66 7.18
C THR A 167 -11.66 -21.22 7.41
N LEU A 168 -11.45 -20.04 7.99
CA LEU A 168 -10.15 -19.48 8.33
C LEU A 168 -10.11 -19.03 9.79
N ASN A 169 -9.08 -19.46 10.51
CA ASN A 169 -8.72 -19.00 11.83
C ASN A 169 -7.76 -17.81 11.75
N LEU A 170 -8.31 -16.61 11.93
CA LEU A 170 -7.56 -15.36 11.82
C LEU A 170 -6.53 -15.18 12.94
N LYS A 171 -6.72 -15.83 14.09
CA LYS A 171 -5.76 -15.80 15.20
C LYS A 171 -4.49 -16.59 14.87
N GLU A 172 -4.63 -17.68 14.15
CA GLU A 172 -3.51 -18.51 13.66
C GLU A 172 -2.89 -17.95 12.37
N GLY A 173 -3.53 -16.92 11.80
CA GLY A 173 -3.05 -16.25 10.60
C GLY A 173 -3.27 -17.06 9.32
N GLU A 174 -4.22 -17.98 9.34
CA GLU A 174 -4.62 -18.82 8.20
C GLU A 174 -5.13 -17.98 7.03
N THR A 175 -4.91 -18.50 5.82
CA THR A 175 -5.22 -17.84 4.57
C THR A 175 -5.58 -18.85 3.49
N TYR A 176 -6.32 -18.42 2.47
CA TYR A 176 -6.76 -19.29 1.39
C TYR A 176 -6.60 -18.63 0.01
N GLY A 177 -6.25 -19.43 -0.99
CA GLY A 177 -6.25 -18.98 -2.39
C GLY A 177 -4.90 -18.69 -3.04
N TYR A 178 -3.80 -19.13 -2.43
CA TYR A 178 -2.45 -19.01 -2.98
C TYR A 178 -1.54 -20.10 -2.42
#